data_AF-X0Z3K6-F1
#
_entry.id   AF-X0Z3K6-F1
#
_cell.length_a   1.000
_cell.length_b   1.000
_cell.length_c   1.000
_cell.angle_alpha   90.00
_cell.angle_beta   90.00
_cell.angle_gamma   90.00
#
_symmetry.space_group_name_H-M   'P 1'
#
loop_
_entity.id
_entity.type
_entity.pdbx_description
1 polymer ?
#
loop_
_entity_poly.entity_id
_entity_poly.type
_entity_poly.pdbx_seq_one_letter_code
_entity_poly.pdbx_strand_id
1 'polypeptide(L)'
;MLLPIEETIADLADSDKPLLNSRLIDLSNLNPEELRIFKQAWAAIEPRRRQQIMYRLVEFSEDNPELNFDSIFKNCLKDRDAEVRSKAIEGLRESEEASLINLLVNLLEQDSSEKV
;
A
#
# COMPACT_ATOMS: atom_id res chain seq x y z
N MET A 1 -23.03 -11.12 -1.45
CA MET A 1 -21.84 -11.50 -2.21
C MET A 1 -20.82 -10.43 -1.92
N LEU A 2 -19.61 -10.81 -1.51
CA LEU A 2 -18.50 -9.86 -1.37
C LEU A 2 -18.08 -9.39 -2.76
N LEU A 3 -17.65 -8.13 -2.89
CA LEU A 3 -17.05 -7.65 -4.12
C LEU A 3 -15.70 -8.34 -4.35
N PRO A 4 -15.22 -8.50 -5.60
CA PRO A 4 -13.95 -9.16 -5.89
C PRO A 4 -12.77 -8.56 -5.09
N ILE A 5 -12.75 -7.23 -4.94
CA ILE A 5 -11.73 -6.53 -4.16
C ILE A 5 -11.78 -6.85 -2.66
N GLU A 6 -12.97 -7.07 -2.09
CA GLU A 6 -13.14 -7.41 -0.67
C GLU A 6 -12.58 -8.80 -0.38
N GLU A 7 -12.80 -9.75 -1.30
CA GLU A 7 -12.22 -11.10 -1.21
C GLU A 7 -10.70 -11.06 -1.32
N THR A 8 -10.16 -10.30 -2.29
CA THR A 8 -8.72 -10.09 -2.44
C THR A 8 -8.09 -9.51 -1.17
N ILE A 9 -8.69 -8.48 -0.58
CA ILE A 9 -8.17 -7.87 0.65
C ILE A 9 -8.29 -8.85 1.83
N ALA A 10 -9.40 -9.59 1.95
CA ALA A 10 -9.58 -10.58 3.01
C ALA A 10 -8.52 -11.69 2.94
N ASP A 11 -8.23 -12.21 1.75
CA ASP A 11 -7.17 -13.19 1.53
C ASP A 11 -5.78 -12.64 1.87
N LEU A 12 -5.51 -11.39 1.48
CA LEU A 12 -4.24 -10.73 1.81
C LEU A 12 -4.14 -10.40 3.30
N ALA A 13 -5.23 -10.10 4.00
CA ALA A 13 -5.25 -9.78 5.42
C ALA A 13 -5.05 -11.01 6.33
N ASP A 14 -5.38 -12.20 5.83
CA ASP A 14 -5.25 -13.46 6.55
C ASP A 14 -3.76 -13.80 6.82
N SER A 15 -3.36 -13.67 8.09
CA SER A 15 -1.97 -13.85 8.51
C SER A 15 -1.54 -15.32 8.54
N ASP A 16 -2.49 -16.26 8.50
CA ASP A 16 -2.21 -17.70 8.47
C ASP A 16 -1.95 -18.20 7.04
N LYS A 17 -2.18 -17.35 6.03
CA LYS A 17 -1.97 -17.67 4.61
C LYS A 17 -0.77 -16.93 4.03
N PRO A 18 -0.03 -17.56 3.08
CA PRO A 18 0.98 -16.86 2.31
C PRO A 18 0.35 -15.75 1.46
N LEU A 19 1.11 -14.67 1.22
CA LEU A 19 0.71 -13.64 0.27
C LEU A 19 0.79 -14.20 -1.15
N LEU A 20 -0.37 -14.34 -1.79
CA LEU A 20 -0.46 -14.84 -3.16
C LEU A 20 -0.18 -13.70 -4.15
N ASN A 21 0.75 -13.92 -5.08
CA ASN A 21 1.09 -12.93 -6.11
C ASN A 21 -0.13 -12.55 -6.96
N SER A 22 -1.02 -13.50 -7.27
CA SER A 22 -2.26 -13.21 -8.00
C SER A 22 -3.13 -12.18 -7.29
N ARG A 23 -3.26 -12.28 -5.96
CA ARG A 23 -4.02 -11.32 -5.16
C ARG A 23 -3.34 -9.96 -5.07
N LEU A 24 -2.01 -9.91 -5.08
CA LEU A 24 -1.26 -8.66 -5.15
C LEU A 24 -1.45 -7.97 -6.52
N ILE A 25 -1.46 -8.74 -7.62
CA ILE A 25 -1.77 -8.21 -8.96
C ILE A 25 -3.15 -7.56 -8.99
N ASP A 26 -4.15 -8.20 -8.37
CA ASP A 26 -5.52 -7.70 -8.29
C ASP A 26 -5.64 -6.33 -7.58
N LEU A 27 -4.60 -5.90 -6.85
CA LEU A 27 -4.54 -4.57 -6.24
C LEU A 27 -4.00 -3.46 -7.19
N SER A 28 -3.59 -3.81 -8.39
CA SER A 28 -3.07 -2.84 -9.37
C SER A 28 -4.21 -1.99 -9.94
N ASN A 29 -3.96 -0.69 -10.13
CA ASN A 29 -4.90 0.27 -10.73
C ASN A 29 -6.29 0.33 -10.06
N LEU A 30 -6.36 0.23 -8.73
CA LEU A 30 -7.63 0.34 -8.00
C LEU A 30 -8.40 1.60 -8.39
N ASN A 31 -9.66 1.41 -8.76
CA ASN A 31 -10.57 2.53 -9.01
C ASN A 31 -10.96 3.23 -7.67
N PRO A 32 -11.59 4.41 -7.70
CA PRO A 32 -11.92 5.16 -6.48
C PRO A 32 -12.79 4.39 -5.46
N GLU A 33 -13.68 3.51 -5.92
CA GLU A 33 -14.53 2.70 -5.05
C GLU A 33 -13.75 1.54 -4.41
N GLU A 34 -12.93 0.83 -5.19
CA GLU A 34 -12.04 -0.23 -4.71
C GLU A 34 -11.02 0.31 -3.72
N LEU A 35 -10.42 1.47 -4.02
CA LEU A 35 -9.49 2.14 -3.11
C LEU A 35 -10.18 2.54 -1.80
N ARG A 36 -11.44 2.97 -1.83
CA ARG A 36 -12.22 3.27 -0.62
C ARG A 36 -12.40 2.01 0.23
N ILE A 37 -12.70 0.86 -0.39
CA ILE A 37 -12.84 -0.43 0.29
C ILE A 37 -11.50 -0.86 0.90
N PHE A 38 -10.41 -0.77 0.12
CA PHE A 38 -9.05 -1.02 0.59
C PHE A 38 -8.73 -0.21 1.84
N LYS A 39 -8.98 1.10 1.82
CA LYS A 39 -8.74 1.99 2.96
C LYS A 39 -9.47 1.57 4.23
N GLN A 40 -10.72 1.15 4.10
CA GLN A 40 -11.54 0.72 5.23
C GLN A 40 -11.02 -0.58 5.83
N ALA A 41 -10.65 -1.54 4.98
CA ALA A 41 -10.12 -2.83 5.43
C ALA A 41 -8.69 -2.73 5.96
N TRP A 42 -7.83 -1.93 5.33
CA TRP A 42 -6.40 -1.77 5.67
C TRP A 42 -6.18 -1.44 7.15
N ALA A 43 -7.00 -0.56 7.72
CA ALA A 43 -6.90 -0.16 9.12
C ALA A 43 -7.13 -1.31 10.12
N ALA A 44 -7.84 -2.36 9.70
CA ALA A 44 -8.15 -3.54 10.53
C ALA A 44 -7.12 -4.68 10.35
N ILE A 45 -6.22 -4.58 9.37
CA ILE A 45 -5.19 -5.60 9.13
C ILE A 45 -4.13 -5.50 10.23
N GLU A 46 -3.70 -6.65 10.76
CA GLU A 46 -2.66 -6.74 11.79
C GLU A 46 -1.36 -6.04 11.35
N PRO A 47 -0.66 -5.29 12.24
CA PRO A 47 0.48 -4.45 11.85
C PRO A 47 1.58 -5.18 11.07
N ARG A 48 2.00 -6.35 11.56
CA ARG A 48 3.01 -7.17 10.86
C ARG A 48 2.57 -7.59 9.46
N ARG A 49 1.28 -7.84 9.27
CA ARG A 49 0.74 -8.23 7.98
C ARG A 49 0.71 -7.06 7.01
N ARG A 50 0.40 -5.85 7.49
CA ARG A 50 0.52 -4.61 6.68
C ARG A 50 1.96 -4.40 6.19
N GLN A 51 2.95 -4.59 7.05
CA GLN A 51 4.37 -4.53 6.67
C GLN A 51 4.72 -5.55 5.58
N GLN A 52 4.28 -6.81 5.73
CA GLN A 52 4.52 -7.86 4.74
C GLN A 52 3.89 -7.53 3.38
N ILE A 53 2.63 -7.05 3.37
CA ILE A 53 1.95 -6.63 2.14
C ILE A 53 2.73 -5.49 1.47
N MET A 54 3.13 -4.48 2.24
CA MET A 54 3.89 -3.33 1.70
C MET A 54 5.22 -3.75 1.09
N TYR A 55 5.99 -4.59 1.79
CA TYR A 55 7.27 -5.08 1.27
C TYR A 55 7.07 -5.78 -0.07
N ARG A 56 6.05 -6.65 -0.15
CA ARG A 56 5.76 -7.41 -1.37
C ARG A 56 5.23 -6.53 -2.49
N LEU A 57 4.42 -5.51 -2.21
CA LEU A 57 3.96 -4.57 -3.24
C LEU A 57 5.11 -3.76 -3.83
N VAL A 58 6.08 -3.32 -3.01
CA VAL A 58 7.27 -2.60 -3.49
C VAL A 58 8.14 -3.50 -4.37
N GLU A 59 8.52 -4.68 -3.87
CA GLU A 59 9.29 -5.68 -4.65
C GLU A 59 8.59 -5.98 -5.99
N PHE A 60 7.27 -6.15 -5.94
CA PHE A 60 6.49 -6.50 -7.11
C PHE A 60 6.35 -5.34 -8.12
N SER A 61 6.31 -4.08 -7.65
CA SER A 61 6.36 -2.91 -8.54
C SER A 61 7.73 -2.72 -9.19
N GLU A 62 8.83 -3.05 -8.50
CA GLU A 62 10.17 -2.98 -9.07
C GLU A 62 10.35 -4.02 -10.19
N ASP A 63 9.81 -5.22 -10.00
CA ASP A 63 9.89 -6.31 -10.97
C ASP A 63 8.91 -6.16 -12.16
N ASN A 64 7.79 -5.44 -11.98
CA ASN A 64 6.69 -5.38 -12.95
C ASN A 64 6.21 -3.92 -13.16
N PRO A 65 6.89 -3.13 -14.01
CA PRO A 65 6.62 -1.70 -14.19
C PRO A 65 5.24 -1.39 -14.81
N GLU A 66 4.56 -2.37 -15.39
CA GLU A 66 3.19 -2.25 -15.90
C GLU A 66 2.13 -2.21 -14.78
N LEU A 67 2.49 -2.63 -13.57
CA LEU A 67 1.60 -2.59 -12.41
C LEU A 67 1.70 -1.25 -11.71
N ASN A 68 0.56 -0.70 -11.31
CA ASN A 68 0.50 0.59 -10.63
C ASN A 68 -0.20 0.43 -9.28
N PHE A 69 0.55 0.66 -8.20
CA PHE A 69 0.06 0.65 -6.82
C PHE A 69 0.12 2.04 -6.17
N ASP A 70 0.35 3.11 -6.93
CA ASP A 70 0.58 4.46 -6.42
C ASP A 70 -0.57 4.93 -5.52
N SER A 71 -1.81 4.59 -5.88
CA SER A 71 -2.99 4.96 -5.10
C SER A 71 -2.98 4.31 -3.70
N ILE A 72 -2.44 3.10 -3.58
CA ILE A 72 -2.23 2.37 -2.33
C ILE A 72 -1.06 2.96 -1.57
N PHE A 73 0.09 3.16 -2.20
CA PHE A 73 1.27 3.75 -1.56
C PHE A 73 0.97 5.14 -0.99
N LYS A 74 0.31 6.02 -1.77
CA LYS A 74 -0.15 7.34 -1.30
C LYS A 74 -1.08 7.25 -0.09
N ASN A 75 -1.92 6.22 -0.01
CA ASN A 75 -2.74 6.00 1.17
C ASN A 75 -1.91 5.57 2.39
N CYS A 76 -0.96 4.67 2.18
CA CYS A 76 -0.11 4.09 3.22
C CYS A 76 0.91 5.09 3.80
N LEU A 77 1.17 6.22 3.15
CA LEU A 77 1.90 7.35 3.74
C LEU A 77 1.30 7.89 5.04
N LYS A 78 0.04 7.55 5.35
CA LYS A 78 -0.65 7.93 6.60
C LYS A 78 -0.81 6.77 7.58
N ASP A 79 -0.16 5.63 7.33
CA ASP A 79 -0.26 4.48 8.23
C ASP A 79 0.33 4.82 9.61
N ARG A 80 -0.16 4.15 10.65
CA ARG A 80 0.32 4.31 12.02
C ARG A 80 1.73 3.73 12.18
N ASP A 81 2.06 2.72 11.39
CA ASP A 81 3.34 2.03 11.39
C ASP A 81 4.36 2.76 10.50
N ALA A 82 5.48 3.17 11.09
CA ALA A 82 6.54 3.89 10.38
C ALA A 82 7.20 3.02 9.28
N GLU A 83 7.23 1.70 9.46
CA GLU A 83 7.75 0.78 8.44
C GLU A 83 6.91 0.84 7.17
N VAL A 84 5.58 0.85 7.33
CA VAL A 84 4.62 0.96 6.23
C VAL A 84 4.77 2.29 5.52
N ARG A 85 4.90 3.40 6.26
CA ARG A 85 5.09 4.73 5.66
C ARG A 85 6.40 4.83 4.88
N SER A 86 7.50 4.37 5.46
CA SER A 86 8.83 4.35 4.83
C SER A 86 8.82 3.52 3.54
N LYS A 87 8.23 2.32 3.57
CA LYS A 87 8.08 1.48 2.37
C LYS A 87 7.15 2.08 1.32
N ALA A 88 6.11 2.82 1.73
CA ALA A 88 5.26 3.52 0.78
C ALA A 88 6.00 4.64 0.04
N ILE A 89 6.96 5.33 0.69
CA ILE A 89 7.83 6.29 0.01
C ILE A 89 8.70 5.59 -1.04
N GLU A 90 9.28 4.44 -0.69
CA GLU A 90 10.08 3.61 -1.61
C GLU A 90 9.28 3.20 -2.85
N GLY A 91 8.06 2.71 -2.67
CA GLY A 91 7.17 2.32 -3.77
C GLY A 91 6.72 3.48 -4.68
N LEU A 92 6.82 4.73 -4.21
CA LEU A 92 6.48 5.92 -5.00
C LEU A 92 7.67 6.53 -5.74
N ARG A 93 8.86 5.92 -5.68
CA ARG A 93 10.10 6.49 -6.25
C ARG A 93 9.97 6.83 -7.74
N GLU A 94 9.30 5.99 -8.52
CA GLU A 94 9.15 6.16 -9.97
C GLU A 94 7.93 7.03 -10.34
N SER A 95 7.13 7.46 -9.36
CA SER A 95 5.92 8.24 -9.60
C SER A 95 6.23 9.71 -9.86
N GLU A 96 5.77 10.23 -11.01
CA GLU A 96 5.99 11.62 -11.44
C GLU A 96 4.84 12.56 -11.03
N GLU A 97 3.93 12.13 -10.15
CA GLU A 97 2.81 12.96 -9.73
C GLU A 97 3.27 14.18 -8.92
N ALA A 98 3.04 15.38 -9.45
CA ALA A 98 3.37 16.64 -8.76
C ALA A 98 2.72 16.79 -7.36
N SER A 99 1.61 16.08 -7.11
CA SER A 99 0.95 16.04 -5.81
C SER A 99 1.83 15.44 -4.70
N LEU A 100 2.80 14.58 -5.06
CA LEU A 100 3.72 13.94 -4.14
C LEU A 100 4.70 14.91 -3.50
N ILE A 101 5.07 15.99 -4.18
CA ILE A 101 6.03 16.99 -3.65
C ILE A 101 5.54 17.49 -2.28
N ASN A 102 4.29 17.96 -2.23
CA ASN A 102 3.73 18.46 -0.97
C ASN A 102 3.54 17.35 0.07
N LEU A 103 3.21 16.13 -0.34
CA LEU A 103 3.04 15.01 0.59
C LEU A 103 4.37 14.61 1.24
N LEU A 104 5.43 14.48 0.45
CA LEU A 104 6.76 14.08 0.92
C LEU A 104 7.44 15.18 1.75
N VAL A 105 7.29 16.45 1.36
CA VAL A 105 7.79 17.58 2.17
C VAL A 105 7.11 17.61 3.54
N ASN A 106 5.79 17.45 3.59
CA ASN A 106 5.06 17.40 4.87
C ASN A 106 5.50 16.21 5.74
N LEU A 107 5.78 15.04 5.15
CA LEU A 107 6.30 13.90 5.90
C LEU A 107 7.67 14.19 6.48
N LEU A 108 8.59 14.75 5.69
CA LEU A 108 9.93 15.10 6.15
C LEU A 108 9.90 16.09 7.35
N GLU A 109 8.95 17.02 7.36
CA GLU A 109 8.82 18.02 8.43
C GLU A 109 8.10 17.51 9.68
N GLN A 110 7.13 16.60 9.52
CA GLN A 110 6.17 16.27 10.58
C GLN A 110 6.20 14.82 11.06
N ASP A 111 6.83 13.90 10.32
CA ASP A 111 6.88 12.51 10.75
C ASP A 111 7.70 12.36 12.03
N SER A 112 7.15 11.62 12.99
CA SER A 112 7.78 11.39 14.30
C SER A 112 8.95 10.39 14.26
N SER A 113 9.09 9.64 13.16
CA SER A 113 10.06 8.54 13.04
C SER A 113 11.19 8.94 12.09
N GLU A 114 12.44 8.86 12.56
CA GLU A 114 13.64 9.10 11.74
C GLU A 114 13.78 8.18 10.52
N LYS A 115 13.02 7.08 10.48
CA LYS A 115 12.98 6.15 9.35
C LYS A 115 12.20 6.65 8.13
N VAL A 116 11.26 7.58 8.34
CA VAL A 116 10.39 8.15 7.31
C VAL A 116 10.97 9.50 6.91
#